data_AF-A0A067S526-F1
#
_entry.id   AF-A0A067S526-F1
#
_cell.length_a   1.000
_cell.length_b   1.000
_cell.length_c   1.000
_cell.angle_alpha   90.00
_cell.angle_beta   90.00
_cell.angle_gamma   90.00
#
_symmetry.space_group_name_H-M   'P 1'
#
loop_
_entity.id
_entity.type
_entity.pdbx_description
1 polymer ?
#
loop_
_entity_poly.entity_id
_entity_poly.type
_entity_poly.pdbx_seq_one_letter_code
_entity_poly.pdbx_strand_id
1 'polypeptide(L)'
;MPIPGSRDAPKFDEDQPSELLRFISRIEDLYKANKIEGDPEKKKLLGKYATAVTESEWQAFSSYKEGRTWEDYKKEIIKSYPEAAALETGSLERLEKIIRAKGGGKRIREENLEELLSLKRSFCAEAAKLLTPPAL
;
A
#
# COMPACT_ATOMS: atom_id res chain seq x y z
N MET A 1 -7.49 19.39 4.08
CA MET A 1 -7.41 17.94 4.39
C MET A 1 -8.38 17.62 5.53
N PRO A 2 -8.96 16.40 5.60
CA PRO A 2 -9.81 16.00 6.74
C PRO A 2 -9.02 16.05 8.05
N ILE A 3 -9.71 16.20 9.18
CA ILE A 3 -9.05 16.22 10.49
C ILE A 3 -8.54 14.80 10.78
N PRO A 4 -7.27 14.59 11.15
CA PRO A 4 -6.79 13.26 11.52
C PRO A 4 -7.64 12.64 12.63
N GLY A 5 -7.98 11.36 12.49
CA GLY A 5 -8.89 10.64 13.39
C GLY A 5 -10.39 10.86 13.14
N SER A 6 -10.78 11.82 12.30
CA SER A 6 -12.19 12.00 11.90
C SER A 6 -12.70 10.80 11.08
N ARG A 7 -14.03 10.70 10.95
CA ARG A 7 -14.70 9.60 10.22
C ARG A 7 -14.22 9.47 8.78
N ASP A 8 -13.98 10.59 8.11
CA ASP A 8 -13.65 10.65 6.68
C ASP A 8 -12.13 10.72 6.43
N ALA A 9 -11.32 10.70 7.49
CA ALA A 9 -9.87 10.67 7.38
C ALA A 9 -9.39 9.28 6.91
N PRO A 10 -8.40 9.21 5.99
CA PRO A 10 -7.67 7.98 5.76
C PRO A 10 -7.06 7.47 7.06
N LYS A 11 -7.10 6.15 7.26
CA LYS A 11 -6.49 5.49 8.42
C LYS A 11 -5.62 4.36 7.93
N PHE A 12 -4.50 4.16 8.61
CA PHE A 12 -3.68 2.98 8.43
C PHE A 12 -3.99 1.97 9.54
N ASP A 13 -4.23 0.73 9.15
CA ASP A 13 -4.43 -0.40 10.06
C ASP A 13 -3.15 -1.23 10.06
N GLU A 14 -2.44 -1.22 11.20
CA GLU A 14 -1.18 -1.93 11.38
C GLU A 14 -1.36 -3.46 11.36
N ASP A 15 -2.57 -3.96 11.65
CA ASP A 15 -2.93 -5.38 11.51
C ASP A 15 -3.18 -5.77 10.03
N GLN A 16 -3.25 -4.80 9.12
CA GLN A 16 -3.34 -5.01 7.68
C GLN A 16 -2.24 -4.26 6.91
N PRO A 17 -0.95 -4.64 7.07
CA PRO A 17 0.17 -3.99 6.38
C PRO A 17 0.03 -3.96 4.85
N SER A 18 -0.74 -4.88 4.26
CA SER A 18 -1.08 -4.87 2.84
C SER A 18 -1.80 -3.60 2.36
N GLU A 19 -2.49 -2.88 3.25
CA GLU A 19 -3.20 -1.65 2.89
C GLU A 19 -2.30 -0.40 2.93
N LEU A 20 -1.03 -0.52 3.34
CA LEU A 20 -0.09 0.60 3.48
C LEU A 20 0.08 1.40 2.19
N LEU A 21 0.26 0.73 1.05
CA LEU A 21 0.43 1.41 -0.26
C LEU A 21 -0.81 2.22 -0.63
N ARG A 22 -2.00 1.66 -0.38
CA ARG A 22 -3.27 2.34 -0.62
C ARG A 22 -3.45 3.54 0.33
N PHE A 23 -3.06 3.38 1.59
CA PHE A 23 -3.07 4.46 2.57
C PHE A 23 -2.18 5.62 2.15
N ILE A 24 -0.90 5.35 1.82
CA ILE A 24 0.05 6.37 1.36
C ILE A 24 -0.47 7.08 0.11
N SER A 25 -0.98 6.33 -0.88
CA SER A 25 -1.56 6.91 -2.10
C SER A 25 -2.72 7.88 -1.82
N ARG A 26 -3.63 7.52 -0.91
CA ARG A 26 -4.75 8.40 -0.51
C ARG A 26 -4.26 9.68 0.16
N ILE A 27 -3.22 9.59 0.98
CA ILE A 27 -2.60 10.74 1.63
C ILE A 27 -1.89 11.64 0.59
N GLU A 28 -1.19 11.06 -0.38
CA GLU A 28 -0.55 11.82 -1.47
C GLU A 28 -1.57 12.57 -2.34
N ASP A 29 -2.74 11.98 -2.60
CA ASP A 29 -3.83 12.68 -3.30
C ASP A 29 -4.36 13.86 -2.49
N LEU A 30 -4.46 13.72 -1.16
CA LEU A 30 -4.81 14.82 -0.28
C LEU A 30 -3.72 15.90 -0.28
N TYR A 31 -2.44 15.55 -0.34
CA TYR A 31 -1.36 16.51 -0.48
C TYR A 31 -1.49 17.33 -1.76
N LYS A 32 -1.74 16.69 -2.89
CA LYS A 32 -1.98 17.37 -4.18
C LYS A 32 -3.20 18.30 -4.10
N ALA A 33 -4.33 17.81 -3.58
CA ALA A 33 -5.55 18.59 -3.47
C ALA A 33 -5.41 19.82 -2.57
N ASN A 34 -4.51 19.78 -1.59
CA ASN A 34 -4.28 20.86 -0.63
C ASN A 34 -2.98 21.62 -0.87
N LYS A 35 -2.27 21.36 -1.98
CA LYS A 35 -1.01 22.01 -2.37
C LYS A 35 0.09 21.88 -1.29
N ILE A 36 0.18 20.72 -0.65
CA ILE A 36 1.23 20.40 0.31
C ILE A 36 2.46 19.91 -0.46
N GLU A 37 3.50 20.74 -0.51
CA GLU A 37 4.69 20.49 -1.31
C GLU A 37 5.92 20.14 -0.46
N GLY A 38 6.03 20.70 0.74
CA GLY A 38 7.21 20.58 1.60
C GLY A 38 7.41 19.17 2.17
N ASP A 39 8.61 18.63 1.99
CA ASP A 39 8.97 17.30 2.50
C ASP A 39 8.80 17.15 4.02
N PRO A 40 9.24 18.10 4.87
CA PRO A 40 9.02 18.00 6.31
C PRO A 40 7.53 17.98 6.68
N GLU A 41 6.72 18.75 5.95
CA GLU A 41 5.28 18.83 6.18
C GLU A 41 4.58 17.53 5.78
N LYS A 42 4.91 16.95 4.62
CA LYS A 42 4.40 15.64 4.17
C LYS A 42 4.72 14.53 5.16
N LYS A 43 5.94 14.50 5.70
CA LYS A 43 6.35 13.48 6.68
C LYS A 43 5.55 13.59 7.98
N LYS A 44 5.47 14.81 8.52
CA LYS A 44 4.72 15.11 9.74
C LYS A 44 3.23 14.79 9.57
N LEU A 45 2.64 15.13 8.43
CA LEU A 45 1.22 14.89 8.17
C LEU A 45 0.93 13.40 8.02
N LEU A 46 1.77 12.62 7.34
CA LEU A 46 1.56 11.18 7.15
C LEU A 46 1.41 10.48 8.50
N GLY A 47 2.33 10.76 9.44
CA GLY A 47 2.31 10.19 10.79
C GLY A 47 1.00 10.45 11.54
N LYS A 48 0.46 11.67 11.44
CA LYS A 48 -0.81 12.03 12.12
C LYS A 48 -2.03 11.21 11.69
N TYR A 49 -2.01 10.60 10.51
CA TYR A 49 -3.10 9.75 10.01
C TYR A 49 -2.92 8.26 10.35
N ALA A 50 -1.80 7.90 10.96
CA ALA A 50 -1.56 6.57 11.53
C ALA A 50 -1.97 6.51 13.01
N THR A 51 -1.70 5.39 13.67
CA THR A 51 -1.84 5.29 15.13
C THR A 51 -0.70 6.07 15.81
N ALA A 52 -0.88 6.44 17.08
CA ALA A 52 0.19 7.12 17.83
C ALA A 52 1.48 6.29 17.95
N VAL A 53 1.33 4.95 18.00
CA VAL A 53 2.46 4.02 18.02
C VAL A 53 3.18 4.04 16.68
N THR A 54 2.45 3.83 15.58
CA THR A 54 3.02 3.87 14.22
C THR A 54 3.65 5.23 13.90
N GLU A 55 3.04 6.33 14.32
CA GLU A 55 3.60 7.67 14.14
C GLU A 55 4.98 7.77 14.82
N SER A 56 5.09 7.30 16.06
CA SER A 56 6.36 7.30 16.80
C SER A 56 7.42 6.41 16.13
N GLU A 57 7.03 5.25 15.62
CA GLU A 57 7.93 4.34 14.91
C GLU A 57 8.47 4.99 13.63
N TRP A 58 7.59 5.59 12.81
CA TRP A 58 8.03 6.23 11.59
C TRP A 58 8.88 7.49 11.84
N GLN A 59 8.65 8.23 12.93
CA GLN A 59 9.51 9.36 13.30
C GLN A 59 10.93 8.94 13.67
N ALA A 60 11.14 7.70 14.11
CA ALA A 60 12.46 7.16 14.44
C ALA A 60 13.31 6.83 13.20
N PHE A 61 12.71 6.80 12.01
CA PHE A 61 13.42 6.48 10.77
C PHE A 61 14.46 7.53 10.40
N SER A 62 15.57 7.05 9.83
CA SER A 62 16.69 7.91 9.47
C SER A 62 16.32 8.92 8.38
N SER A 63 15.40 8.52 7.49
CA SER A 63 14.79 9.36 6.45
C SER A 63 13.77 10.38 6.97
N TYR A 64 13.32 10.31 8.23
CA TYR A 64 12.44 11.33 8.81
C TYR A 64 13.19 12.64 9.11
N LYS A 65 14.52 12.55 9.33
CA LYS A 65 15.38 13.69 9.68
C LYS A 65 15.33 14.82 8.65
N GLU A 66 15.65 16.03 9.11
CA GLU A 66 15.76 17.21 8.25
C GLU A 66 16.76 17.00 7.10
N GLY A 67 16.49 17.64 5.96
CA GLY A 67 17.29 17.51 4.74
C GLY A 67 17.08 16.21 3.95
N ARG A 68 16.27 15.27 4.45
CA ARG A 68 15.85 14.08 3.70
C ARG A 68 14.59 14.35 2.89
N THR A 69 14.43 13.66 1.77
CA THR A 69 13.27 13.84 0.89
C THR A 69 12.05 13.08 1.37
N TRP A 70 10.86 13.43 0.89
CA TRP A 70 9.64 12.61 1.06
C TRP A 70 9.80 11.21 0.46
N GLU A 71 10.45 11.11 -0.70
CA GLU A 71 10.62 9.84 -1.42
C GLU A 71 11.52 8.86 -0.68
N ASP A 72 12.60 9.32 -0.05
CA ASP A 72 13.45 8.46 0.79
C ASP A 72 12.68 7.91 1.98
N TYR A 73 11.82 8.74 2.57
CA TYR A 73 10.99 8.37 3.71
C TYR A 73 9.91 7.35 3.35
N LYS A 74 9.19 7.59 2.24
CA LYS A 74 8.22 6.64 1.70
C LYS A 74 8.86 5.27 1.42
N LYS A 75 10.06 5.26 0.84
CA LYS A 75 10.82 4.02 0.59
C LYS A 75 11.22 3.29 1.87
N GLU A 76 11.69 3.99 2.90
CA GLU A 76 12.04 3.37 4.19
C GLU A 76 10.79 2.80 4.88
N ILE A 77 9.67 3.54 4.87
CA ILE A 77 8.38 3.04 5.33
C ILE A 77 7.99 1.76 4.60
N ILE A 78 7.89 1.76 3.26
CA ILE A 78 7.44 0.58 2.51
C ILE A 78 8.34 -0.63 2.76
N LYS A 79 9.66 -0.43 2.83
CA LYS A 79 10.63 -1.49 3.12
C LYS A 79 10.52 -2.06 4.54
N SER A 80 10.01 -1.28 5.50
CA SER A 80 9.80 -1.75 6.87
C SER A 80 8.58 -2.68 7.02
N TYR A 81 7.70 -2.75 6.01
CA TYR A 81 6.55 -3.67 5.97
C TYR A 81 6.69 -4.67 4.82
N PRO A 82 7.23 -5.88 5.06
CA PRO A 82 7.48 -6.88 4.03
C PRO A 82 6.26 -7.21 3.15
N GLU A 83 5.06 -7.24 3.74
CA GLU A 83 3.82 -7.52 3.04
C GLU A 83 3.45 -6.42 2.04
N ALA A 84 3.74 -5.16 2.39
CA ALA A 84 3.53 -3.99 1.53
C ALA A 84 4.60 -3.91 0.43
N ALA A 85 5.87 -4.14 0.78
CA ALA A 85 6.95 -4.20 -0.19
C ALA A 85 6.69 -5.27 -1.27
N ALA A 86 6.23 -6.45 -0.86
CA ALA A 86 5.84 -7.51 -1.78
C ALA A 86 4.59 -7.19 -2.62
N LEU A 87 3.77 -6.18 -2.24
CA LEU A 87 2.66 -5.71 -3.08
C LEU A 87 3.10 -4.69 -4.13
N GLU A 88 4.24 -4.04 -3.94
CA GLU A 88 4.78 -3.08 -4.91
C GLU A 88 5.38 -3.83 -6.11
N THR A 89 6.14 -4.90 -5.82
CA THR A 89 6.79 -5.72 -6.85
C THR A 89 5.93 -6.88 -7.35
N GLY A 90 4.89 -7.24 -6.59
CA GLY A 90 4.19 -8.51 -6.75
C GLY A 90 5.06 -9.71 -6.35
N SER A 91 4.44 -10.88 -6.17
CA SER A 91 5.17 -12.13 -5.97
C SER A 91 4.51 -13.35 -6.60
N LEU A 92 5.34 -14.33 -7.02
CA LEU A 92 4.85 -15.61 -7.51
C LEU A 92 4.05 -16.35 -6.43
N GLU A 93 4.48 -16.26 -5.16
CA GLU A 93 3.74 -16.84 -4.03
C GLU A 93 2.33 -16.25 -3.91
N ARG A 94 2.17 -14.93 -4.13
CA ARG A 94 0.85 -14.28 -4.14
C ARG A 94 0.00 -14.71 -5.34
N LEU A 95 0.59 -14.85 -6.53
CA LEU A 95 -0.11 -15.42 -7.68
C LEU A 95 -0.62 -16.83 -7.39
N GLU A 96 0.21 -17.69 -6.79
CA GLU A 96 -0.21 -19.03 -6.37
C GLU A 96 -1.34 -18.98 -5.34
N LYS A 97 -1.26 -18.09 -4.33
CA LYS A 97 -2.33 -17.90 -3.36
C LYS A 97 -3.62 -17.43 -4.03
N ILE A 98 -3.57 -16.51 -5.00
CA ILE A 98 -4.74 -16.05 -5.77
C ILE A 98 -5.37 -17.20 -6.55
N ILE A 99 -4.56 -18.00 -7.26
CA ILE A 99 -5.03 -19.17 -8.01
C ILE A 99 -5.64 -20.20 -7.07
N ARG A 100 -5.00 -20.50 -5.94
CA ARG A 100 -5.52 -21.47 -4.95
C ARG A 100 -6.77 -20.98 -4.24
N ALA A 101 -6.86 -19.70 -3.91
CA ALA A 101 -8.01 -19.15 -3.18
C ALA A 101 -9.24 -18.96 -4.09
N LYS A 102 -9.02 -18.56 -5.35
CA LYS A 102 -10.11 -18.17 -6.28
C LYS A 102 -10.33 -19.15 -7.43
N GLY A 103 -9.31 -19.90 -7.81
CA GLY A 103 -9.37 -20.96 -8.81
C GLY A 103 -9.20 -22.36 -8.21
N GLY A 104 -9.19 -22.48 -6.89
CA GLY A 104 -8.75 -23.62 -6.08
C GLY A 104 -9.43 -24.96 -6.34
N GLY A 105 -9.09 -25.61 -7.46
CA GLY A 105 -9.31 -27.03 -7.70
C GLY A 105 -10.67 -27.42 -8.26
N LYS A 106 -11.62 -26.49 -8.41
CA LYS A 106 -12.89 -26.74 -9.10
C LYS A 106 -12.80 -26.28 -10.56
N ARG A 107 -13.31 -27.10 -11.46
CA ARG A 107 -13.47 -26.73 -12.88
C ARG A 107 -14.36 -25.50 -12.92
N ILE A 108 -13.82 -24.34 -13.31
CA ILE A 108 -14.61 -23.12 -13.52
C ILE A 108 -15.63 -23.44 -14.63
N ARG A 109 -16.91 -23.34 -14.31
CA ARG A 109 -18.05 -23.58 -15.22
C ARG A 109 -18.68 -22.24 -15.59
N GLU A 110 -19.48 -22.20 -16.67
CA GLU A 110 -20.20 -20.98 -17.09
C GLU A 110 -21.07 -20.39 -15.99
N GLU A 111 -21.67 -21.23 -15.13
CA GLU A 111 -22.46 -20.82 -13.96
C GLU A 111 -21.66 -20.07 -12.88
N ASN A 112 -20.32 -20.11 -12.94
CA ASN A 112 -19.41 -19.45 -11.99
C ASN A 112 -18.66 -18.26 -12.63
N LEU A 113 -19.29 -17.55 -13.57
CA LEU A 113 -18.71 -16.39 -14.25
C LEU A 113 -18.17 -15.34 -13.26
N GLU A 114 -18.84 -15.11 -12.13
CA GLU A 114 -18.38 -14.16 -11.12
C GLU A 114 -17.04 -14.56 -10.48
N GLU A 115 -16.85 -15.85 -10.19
CA GLU A 115 -15.59 -16.40 -9.67
C GLU A 115 -14.46 -16.24 -10.70
N LEU A 116 -14.75 -16.53 -11.98
CA LEU A 116 -13.81 -16.35 -13.09
C LEU A 116 -13.39 -14.88 -13.23
N LEU A 117 -14.34 -13.95 -13.18
CA LEU A 117 -14.06 -12.52 -13.28
C LEU A 117 -13.28 -12.02 -12.06
N SER A 118 -13.58 -12.53 -10.85
CA SER A 118 -12.83 -12.23 -9.63
C SER A 118 -11.38 -12.75 -9.68
N LEU A 119 -11.17 -13.97 -10.19
CA LEU A 119 -9.85 -14.53 -10.44
C LEU A 119 -9.09 -13.70 -11.47
N LYS A 120 -9.70 -13.40 -12.62
CA LYS A 120 -9.10 -12.57 -13.69
C LYS A 120 -8.63 -11.23 -13.14
N ARG A 121 -9.49 -10.49 -12.40
CA ARG A 121 -9.11 -9.19 -11.84
C ARG A 121 -7.92 -9.28 -10.90
N SER A 122 -7.93 -10.23 -9.95
CA SER A 122 -6.84 -10.38 -8.98
C SER A 122 -5.55 -10.88 -9.63
N PHE A 123 -5.64 -11.85 -10.54
CA PHE A 123 -4.47 -12.37 -11.26
C PHE A 123 -3.82 -11.29 -12.12
N CYS A 124 -4.59 -10.55 -12.92
CA CYS A 124 -4.06 -9.47 -13.76
C CYS A 124 -3.42 -8.36 -12.91
N ALA A 125 -4.02 -7.99 -11.77
CA ALA A 125 -3.46 -6.98 -10.88
C ALA A 125 -2.10 -7.40 -10.30
N GLU A 126 -1.93 -8.68 -9.94
CA GLU A 126 -0.67 -9.17 -9.40
C GLU A 126 0.39 -9.39 -10.50
N ALA A 127 -0.02 -9.94 -11.66
CA ALA A 127 0.85 -10.14 -12.80
C ALA A 127 1.41 -8.82 -13.34
N ALA A 128 0.61 -7.74 -13.36
CA ALA A 128 1.06 -6.42 -13.78
C ALA A 128 2.24 -5.91 -12.94
N LYS A 129 2.25 -6.21 -11.63
CA LYS A 129 3.35 -5.80 -10.73
C LYS A 129 4.64 -6.56 -11.02
N LEU A 130 4.55 -7.87 -11.24
CA LEU A 130 5.70 -8.72 -11.59
C LEU A 130 6.36 -8.35 -12.92
N LEU A 131 5.60 -7.72 -13.82
CA LEU A 131 6.11 -7.24 -15.11
C LEU A 131 6.75 -5.85 -15.02
N THR A 132 6.79 -5.24 -13.82
CA THR A 132 7.42 -3.92 -13.61
C THR A 132 8.93 -4.09 -13.45
N PRO A 133 9.78 -3.36 -14.20
CA PRO A 133 11.23 -3.49 -14.13
C PRO A 133 11.83 -3.21 -12.73
N PRO A 134 12.91 -3.92 -12.32
CA PRO A 134 13.45 -5.11 -13.00
C PRO A 134 12.52 -6.29 -12.70
N ALA A 135 11.81 -6.73 -13.75
CA ALA A 135 11.06 -7.97 -13.71
C ALA A 135 12.05 -9.12 -13.52
N LEU A 136 11.60 -10.21 -12.88
CA LEU A 136 12.37 -11.44 -12.62
C LEU A 136 13.36 -11.80 -13.75
#